data_AF-H6SNQ0-F1
#
_entry.id   AF-H6SNQ0-F1
#
_cell.length_a   1.000
_cell.length_b   1.000
_cell.length_c   1.000
_cell.angle_alpha   90.00
_cell.angle_beta   90.00
_cell.angle_gamma   90.00
#
_symmetry.space_group_name_H-M   'P 1'
#
loop_
_entity.id
_entity.type
_entity.pdbx_description
1 polymer ?
#
loop_
_entity_poly.entity_id
_entity_poly.type
_entity_poly.pdbx_seq_one_letter_code
_entity_poly.pdbx_strand_id
1 'polypeptide(L)'
;MPANNPVLCTLNDPEVPALAKQLDTTRSAAALELWRPHLAGSVVAIGNAPTALFYLLDMLDAGAPRPALILGFPVGYVGAAESKDELAADSRGVPFVAVRGRRGGSAMASAALNALGTEHEV
;
A
#
# COMPACT_ATOMS: atom_id res chain seq x y z
N MET A 1 -17.65 -0.04 8.76
CA MET A 1 -16.57 0.80 9.35
C MET A 1 -16.27 1.98 8.40
N PRO A 2 -15.76 3.13 8.88
CA PRO A 2 -14.87 3.27 10.02
C PRO A 2 -15.59 3.94 11.18
N ALA A 3 -16.05 3.18 12.17
CA ALA A 3 -16.47 3.84 13.41
C ALA A 3 -15.27 4.22 14.28
N ASN A 4 -14.15 3.47 14.27
CA ASN A 4 -13.03 3.69 15.21
C ASN A 4 -11.60 3.39 14.67
N ASN A 5 -11.39 3.18 13.37
CA ASN A 5 -10.03 2.95 12.82
C ASN A 5 -9.53 4.20 12.09
N PRO A 6 -8.33 4.74 12.41
CA PRO A 6 -7.79 5.89 11.70
C PRO A 6 -7.47 5.54 10.24
N VAL A 7 -7.88 6.40 9.32
CA VAL A 7 -7.52 6.31 7.90
C VAL A 7 -6.41 7.31 7.62
N LEU A 8 -5.23 6.80 7.29
CA LEU A 8 -4.03 7.62 7.10
C LEU A 8 -3.64 7.70 5.62
N CYS A 9 -3.38 8.90 5.14
CA CYS A 9 -2.78 9.15 3.82
C CYS A 9 -1.81 10.32 3.93
N THR A 10 -0.51 10.03 3.85
CA THR A 10 0.58 10.98 4.08
C THR A 10 1.05 11.67 2.79
N LEU A 11 0.46 11.35 1.63
CA LEU A 11 0.93 11.85 0.32
C LEU A 11 0.96 13.40 0.22
N ASN A 12 0.07 14.08 0.93
CA ASN A 12 -0.05 15.53 0.93
C ASN A 12 0.72 16.20 2.09
N ASP A 13 1.48 15.43 2.87
CA ASP A 13 2.35 16.00 3.89
C ASP A 13 3.39 16.93 3.24
N PRO A 14 3.62 18.13 3.79
CA PRO A 14 4.54 19.12 3.21
C PRO A 14 6.00 18.63 3.11
N GLU A 15 6.40 17.61 3.87
CA GLU A 15 7.77 17.06 3.83
C GLU A 15 7.99 16.13 2.63
N VAL A 16 6.92 15.51 2.10
CA VAL A 16 6.99 14.47 1.05
C VAL A 16 7.69 14.93 -0.24
N PRO A 17 7.45 16.15 -0.79
CA PRO A 17 8.15 16.59 -1.99
C PRO A 17 9.67 16.69 -1.81
N ALA A 18 10.15 17.10 -0.63
CA ALA A 18 11.57 17.16 -0.33
C ALA A 18 12.15 15.74 -0.15
N LEU A 19 11.44 14.89 0.60
CA LEU A 19 11.83 13.50 0.82
C LEU A 19 11.90 12.70 -0.49
N ALA A 20 10.94 12.87 -1.39
CA ALA A 20 10.93 12.24 -2.71
C ALA A 20 12.16 12.59 -3.55
N LYS A 21 12.62 13.85 -3.49
CA LYS A 21 13.86 14.28 -4.15
C LYS A 21 15.09 13.68 -3.50
N GLN A 22 15.12 13.61 -2.16
CA GLN A 22 16.25 13.04 -1.43
C GLN A 22 16.41 11.53 -1.68
N LEU A 23 15.30 10.81 -1.77
CA LEU A 23 15.27 9.37 -2.00
C LEU A 23 15.27 8.98 -3.49
N ASP A 24 15.32 9.97 -4.39
CA ASP A 24 15.23 9.78 -5.85
C ASP A 24 14.08 8.85 -6.27
N THR A 25 12.89 9.10 -5.71
CA THR A 25 11.71 8.27 -5.94
C THR A 25 10.44 9.12 -6.11
N THR A 26 9.34 8.47 -6.44
CA THR A 26 8.04 9.14 -6.57
C THR A 26 7.53 9.64 -5.20
N ARG A 27 6.74 10.71 -5.19
CA ARG A 27 6.07 11.19 -3.96
C ARG A 27 5.25 10.09 -3.26
N SER A 28 4.59 9.23 -4.04
CA SER A 28 3.82 8.11 -3.49
C SER A 28 4.67 7.09 -2.76
N ALA A 29 5.88 6.78 -3.24
CA ALA A 29 6.81 5.89 -2.57
C ALA A 29 7.41 6.56 -1.32
N ALA A 30 7.93 7.77 -1.45
CA ALA A 30 8.50 8.51 -0.33
C ALA A 30 7.52 8.74 0.82
N ALA A 31 6.22 8.92 0.54
CA ALA A 31 5.20 9.09 1.57
C ALA A 31 5.08 7.90 2.55
N LEU A 32 5.54 6.69 2.16
CA LEU A 32 5.52 5.51 3.03
C LEU A 32 6.53 5.59 4.18
N GLU A 33 7.58 6.41 4.07
CA GLU A 33 8.50 6.65 5.19
C GLU A 33 7.76 7.20 6.41
N LEU A 34 6.77 8.07 6.17
CA LEU A 34 5.91 8.63 7.20
C LEU A 34 4.93 7.59 7.80
N TRP A 35 4.82 6.39 7.21
CA TRP A 35 4.00 5.30 7.76
C TRP A 35 4.75 4.48 8.81
N ARG A 36 6.09 4.55 8.90
CA ARG A 36 6.87 3.71 9.82
C ARG A 36 6.33 3.66 11.25
N PRO A 37 5.91 4.78 11.88
CA PRO A 37 5.34 4.75 13.24
C PRO A 37 3.98 4.05 13.35
N HIS A 38 3.28 3.89 12.22
CA HIS A 38 1.92 3.37 12.14
C HIS A 38 1.83 2.01 11.43
N LEU A 39 2.93 1.51 10.87
CA LEU A 39 2.91 0.37 9.95
C LEU A 39 2.67 -0.97 10.66
N ALA A 40 3.17 -1.12 11.89
CA ALA A 40 3.03 -2.33 12.68
C ALA A 40 1.55 -2.71 12.88
N GLY A 41 1.14 -3.89 12.39
CA GLY A 41 -0.23 -4.39 12.54
C GLY A 41 -1.30 -3.63 11.73
N SER A 42 -0.91 -2.68 10.88
CA SER A 42 -1.85 -1.92 10.04
C SER A 42 -2.44 -2.74 8.89
N VAL A 43 -3.53 -2.25 8.30
CA VAL A 43 -4.00 -2.72 6.99
C VAL A 43 -3.55 -1.71 5.95
N VAL A 44 -2.64 -2.11 5.07
CA VAL A 44 -2.12 -1.27 3.99
C VAL A 44 -3.01 -1.41 2.76
N ALA A 45 -3.44 -0.29 2.17
CA ALA A 45 -4.20 -0.28 0.93
C ALA A 45 -3.53 0.58 -0.15
N ILE A 46 -3.02 -0.07 -1.20
CA ILE A 46 -2.35 0.58 -2.33
C ILE A 46 -3.20 0.37 -3.58
N GLY A 47 -4.03 1.35 -3.91
CA GLY A 47 -4.95 1.29 -5.06
C GLY A 47 -4.45 1.97 -6.34
N ASN A 48 -3.34 2.70 -6.30
CA ASN A 48 -2.88 3.51 -7.43
C ASN A 48 -1.42 3.24 -7.79
N ALA A 49 -0.48 3.71 -6.96
CA ALA A 49 0.92 3.79 -7.33
C ALA A 49 1.65 2.44 -7.22
N PRO A 50 2.13 1.86 -8.34
CA PRO A 50 2.98 0.66 -8.29
C PRO A 50 4.30 0.90 -7.54
N THR A 51 4.86 2.09 -7.67
CA THR A 51 6.09 2.49 -6.97
C THR A 51 5.94 2.47 -5.46
N ALA A 52 4.75 2.75 -4.93
CA ALA A 52 4.49 2.62 -3.50
C ALA A 52 4.49 1.16 -3.05
N LEU A 53 3.99 0.24 -3.89
CA LEU A 53 4.01 -1.19 -3.56
C LEU A 53 5.42 -1.76 -3.61
N PHE A 54 6.21 -1.45 -4.65
CA PHE A 54 7.63 -1.81 -4.68
C PHE A 54 8.38 -1.27 -3.46
N TYR A 55 8.22 0.02 -3.16
CA TYR A 55 8.90 0.64 -2.02
C TYR A 55 8.49 0.04 -0.67
N LEU A 56 7.22 -0.35 -0.51
CA LEU A 56 6.78 -1.07 0.69
C LEU A 56 7.53 -2.40 0.86
N LEU A 57 7.72 -3.15 -0.22
CA LEU A 57 8.44 -4.43 -0.17
C LEU A 57 9.92 -4.20 0.19
N ASP A 58 10.57 -3.20 -0.41
CA ASP A 58 11.93 -2.78 -0.05
C ASP A 58 12.05 -2.38 1.43
N MET A 59 11.07 -1.62 1.94
CA MET A 59 11.02 -1.25 3.37
C MET A 59 10.93 -2.48 4.27
N LEU A 60 10.11 -3.47 3.90
CA LEU A 60 9.95 -4.71 4.67
C LEU A 60 11.24 -5.55 4.65
N ASP A 61 11.94 -5.60 3.51
CA ASP A 61 13.25 -6.24 3.40
C ASP A 61 14.29 -5.54 4.29
N ALA A 62 14.22 -4.20 4.39
CA ALA A 62 15.04 -3.39 5.29
C ALA A 62 14.62 -3.47 6.77
N GLY A 63 13.65 -4.32 7.13
CA GLY A 63 13.23 -4.55 8.52
C GLY A 63 12.21 -3.54 9.05
N ALA A 64 11.46 -2.86 8.18
CA ALA A 64 10.34 -2.04 8.61
C ALA A 64 9.29 -2.87 9.38
N PRO A 65 8.52 -2.26 10.30
CA PRO A 65 7.46 -2.97 11.00
C PRO A 65 6.45 -3.58 10.02
N ARG A 66 5.99 -4.81 10.29
CA ARG A 66 5.10 -5.52 9.37
C ARG A 66 3.64 -5.09 9.55
N PRO A 67 2.91 -4.78 8.47
CA PRO A 67 1.46 -4.67 8.52
C PRO A 67 0.81 -6.04 8.77
N ALA A 68 -0.46 -6.03 9.19
CA ALA A 68 -1.28 -7.22 9.33
C ALA A 68 -1.80 -7.73 7.98
N LEU A 69 -1.98 -6.84 7.00
CA LEU A 69 -2.51 -7.17 5.67
C LEU A 69 -2.07 -6.13 4.63
N ILE A 70 -1.75 -6.58 3.42
CA ILE A 70 -1.51 -5.73 2.24
C ILE A 70 -2.61 -5.94 1.19
N LEU A 71 -3.34 -4.88 0.87
CA LEU A 71 -4.26 -4.81 -0.26
C LEU A 71 -3.52 -4.17 -1.45
N GLY A 72 -2.93 -5.02 -2.29
CA GLY A 72 -2.14 -4.65 -3.48
C GLY A 72 -3.01 -4.52 -4.74
N PHE A 73 -3.57 -3.35 -4.97
CA PHE A 73 -4.45 -3.04 -6.12
C PHE A 73 -3.93 -1.91 -7.03
N PRO A 74 -2.63 -1.64 -7.22
CA PRO A 74 -2.20 -0.65 -8.19
C PRO A 74 -2.71 -1.02 -9.60
N VAL A 75 -3.07 0.01 -10.37
CA VAL A 75 -3.65 -0.10 -11.72
C VAL A 75 -2.72 0.57 -12.72
N GLY A 76 -2.70 0.05 -13.93
CA GLY A 76 -2.03 0.74 -15.04
C GLY A 76 -1.19 -0.18 -15.90
N TYR A 77 -0.38 0.44 -16.74
CA TYR A 77 0.39 -0.22 -17.80
C TYR A 77 1.88 -0.33 -17.51
N VAL A 78 2.38 0.37 -16.48
CA VAL A 78 3.80 0.42 -16.11
C VAL A 78 3.94 0.01 -14.66
N GLY A 79 4.60 -1.12 -14.39
CA GLY A 79 4.91 -1.61 -13.04
C GLY A 79 3.72 -2.16 -12.25
N ALA A 80 2.48 -1.95 -12.69
CA ALA A 80 1.29 -2.39 -11.94
C ALA A 80 1.21 -3.91 -11.84
N ALA A 81 1.37 -4.64 -12.94
CA ALA A 81 1.34 -6.10 -12.92
C ALA A 81 2.55 -6.64 -12.14
N GLU A 82 3.73 -6.09 -12.42
CA GLU A 82 5.01 -6.51 -11.89
C GLU A 82 5.09 -6.34 -10.38
N SER A 83 4.63 -5.20 -9.83
CA SER A 83 4.61 -4.97 -8.37
C SER A 83 3.68 -5.93 -7.61
N LYS A 84 2.54 -6.30 -8.21
CA LYS A 84 1.61 -7.27 -7.63
C LYS A 84 2.10 -8.70 -7.76
N ASP A 85 2.78 -9.01 -8.86
CA ASP A 85 3.41 -10.31 -9.05
C ASP A 85 4.60 -10.49 -8.08
N GLU A 86 5.36 -9.43 -7.80
CA GLU A 86 6.40 -9.45 -6.76
C GLU A 86 5.80 -9.69 -5.37
N LEU A 87 4.75 -8.93 -5.00
CA LEU A 87 4.02 -9.15 -3.75
C LEU A 87 3.51 -10.59 -3.64
N ALA A 88 3.06 -11.19 -4.75
CA ALA A 88 2.55 -12.55 -4.78
C ALA A 88 3.64 -13.63 -4.76
N ALA A 89 4.83 -13.31 -5.26
CA ALA A 89 6.00 -14.19 -5.21
C ALA A 89 6.62 -14.22 -3.81
N ASP A 90 6.76 -13.05 -3.17
CA ASP A 90 7.23 -12.91 -1.81
C ASP A 90 6.62 -11.68 -1.13
N SER A 91 5.69 -11.91 -0.20
CA SER A 91 5.02 -10.87 0.57
C SER A 91 5.77 -10.49 1.87
N ARG A 92 7.01 -10.99 2.04
CA ARG A 92 7.85 -10.77 3.23
C ARG A 92 7.18 -11.25 4.52
N GLY A 93 6.39 -12.32 4.38
CA GLY A 93 5.63 -12.96 5.47
C GLY A 93 4.35 -12.23 5.85
N VAL A 94 3.89 -11.25 5.07
CA VAL A 94 2.65 -10.51 5.33
C VAL A 94 1.50 -11.08 4.51
N PRO A 95 0.31 -11.34 5.11
CA PRO A 95 -0.88 -11.70 4.34
C PRO A 95 -1.21 -10.64 3.29
N PHE A 96 -1.69 -11.04 2.11
CA PHE A 96 -2.03 -10.08 1.06
C PHE A 96 -3.24 -10.50 0.22
N VAL A 97 -3.85 -9.51 -0.44
CA VAL A 97 -4.81 -9.68 -1.52
C VAL A 97 -4.40 -8.78 -2.68
N ALA A 98 -4.34 -9.33 -3.89
CA ALA A 98 -3.99 -8.57 -5.09
C ALA A 98 -4.79 -9.03 -6.31
N VAL A 99 -5.04 -8.10 -7.24
CA VAL A 99 -5.64 -8.41 -8.55
C VAL A 99 -4.52 -8.50 -9.59
N ARG A 100 -4.23 -9.71 -10.08
CA ARG A 100 -3.16 -9.92 -11.07
C ARG A 100 -3.35 -9.10 -12.36
N GLY A 101 -2.23 -8.78 -13.01
CA GLY A 101 -2.20 -8.04 -14.27
C GLY A 101 -2.46 -6.54 -14.09
N ARG A 102 -3.05 -5.90 -15.11
CA ARG A 102 -3.13 -4.42 -15.20
C ARG A 102 -4.29 -3.78 -14.46
N ARG A 103 -5.31 -4.56 -14.08
CA ARG A 103 -6.52 -4.05 -13.42
C ARG A 103 -6.28 -3.80 -11.93
N GLY A 104 -7.01 -2.86 -11.36
CA GLY A 104 -6.89 -2.45 -9.97
C GLY A 104 -7.66 -1.14 -9.77
N GLY A 105 -7.16 -0.29 -8.89
CA GLY A 105 -7.68 1.05 -8.69
C GLY A 105 -8.16 1.28 -7.26
N SER A 106 -8.26 2.55 -6.88
CA SER A 106 -8.73 2.97 -5.56
C SER A 106 -10.13 2.44 -5.23
N ALA A 107 -11.02 2.31 -6.23
CA ALA A 107 -12.35 1.76 -6.02
C ALA A 107 -12.31 0.30 -5.56
N MET A 108 -11.48 -0.54 -6.20
CA MET A 108 -11.32 -1.94 -5.79
C MET A 108 -10.63 -2.07 -4.43
N ALA A 109 -9.58 -1.26 -4.19
CA ALA A 109 -8.91 -1.25 -2.89
C ALA A 109 -9.85 -0.85 -1.75
N SER A 110 -10.67 0.18 -1.96
CA SER A 110 -11.64 0.65 -0.97
C SER A 110 -12.77 -0.35 -0.76
N ALA A 111 -13.25 -1.00 -1.83
CA ALA A 111 -14.27 -2.05 -1.72
C ALA A 111 -13.75 -3.25 -0.90
N ALA A 112 -12.52 -3.70 -1.15
CA ALA A 112 -11.89 -4.77 -0.37
C ALA A 112 -11.75 -4.38 1.12
N LEU A 113 -11.29 -3.16 1.40
CA LEU A 113 -11.19 -2.66 2.77
C LEU A 113 -12.56 -2.59 3.46
N ASN A 114 -13.58 -2.09 2.76
CA ASN A 114 -14.93 -1.97 3.28
C ASN A 114 -15.53 -3.35 3.60
N ALA A 115 -15.35 -4.33 2.71
CA ALA A 115 -15.83 -5.69 2.91
C ALA A 115 -15.19 -6.36 4.14
N LEU A 116 -13.90 -6.10 4.40
CA LEU A 116 -13.21 -6.59 5.60
C LEU A 116 -13.61 -5.84 6.88
N GLY A 117 -14.12 -4.61 6.75
CA GLY A 117 -14.50 -3.75 7.87
C GLY A 117 -15.93 -3.93 8.38
N THR A 118 -16.65 -4.96 7.92
CA THR A 118 -18.04 -5.26 8.28
C THR A 118 -18.28 -6.76 8.27
N GLU A 119 -19.15 -7.25 9.15
CA GLU A 119 -19.64 -8.64 9.12
C GLU A 119 -20.92 -8.78 8.27
N HIS A 120 -21.50 -7.66 7.85
CA HIS A 120 -22.74 -7.58 7.07
C HIS A 120 -22.44 -7.12 5.64
N GLU A 121 -22.97 -7.82 4.65
CA GLU A 121 -23.02 -7.31 3.27
C GLU A 121 -23.95 -6.07 3.22
N VAL A 122 -23.52 -5.02 2.50
CA VAL A 122 -24.26 -3.77 2.28
C VAL A 122 -24.83 -3.75 0.87
#